data_AF-A0A0M2VCV4-F1
#
_entry.id   AF-A0A0M2VCV4-F1
#
_cell.length_a   1.000
_cell.length_b   1.000
_cell.length_c   1.000
_cell.angle_alpha   90.00
_cell.angle_beta   90.00
_cell.angle_gamma   90.00
#
_symmetry.space_group_name_H-M   'P 1'
#
loop_
_entity.id
_entity.type
_entity.pdbx_description
1 polymer ?
#
loop_
_entity_poly.entity_id
_entity_poly.type
_entity_poly.pdbx_seq_one_letter_code
_entity_poly.pdbx_strand_id
1 'polypeptide(L)'
;MKALNTTQTDRLGVQIVGTLLTQSGFIFREQSVADFGVDAHIEYLDGENASGKLIALQIKSGLSWFKEELDNGFVFRGDAKHLDYWLNHSLPVLIILVDTHTSTSYWQAVTPANVISTPKAWKLVVPKCQRINAGMIYDLKKLVSKVYVPKRYTVSSVDDVSHGKAKRYSLKIILNRELTQTEIIDVVKIATREAENCEYHRSDITRAHWRNIPAHVVWLFIYPSAEDERNNNWICRSEWFSERLPVDMTPISHGGDEVGGGIKVDWCSGYLTSARWNAENTISKEKFIVEVTALVWRTIPLINEAAELFNKFNSNQMSFESWHFGMEKIYPFIDEIYHAGLNIGLSPFECKDLSLKFQIFIATAHNILMPFSKLGERMDEKQKVSNVTHQMNYYKEALLGFEFELKKVQ
;
A
#
# COMPACT_ATOMS: atom_id res chain seq x y z
N MET A 1 -8.61 28.00 -56.13
CA MET A 1 -8.08 26.72 -55.61
C MET A 1 -6.73 26.96 -54.94
N LYS A 2 -6.67 26.91 -53.61
CA LYS A 2 -5.43 27.03 -52.79
C LYS A 2 -5.25 25.84 -51.83
N ALA A 3 -6.05 24.79 -51.98
CA ALA A 3 -6.15 23.67 -51.04
C ALA A 3 -5.26 22.46 -51.38
N LEU A 4 -4.70 22.36 -52.58
CA LEU A 4 -3.90 21.19 -53.01
C LEU A 4 -2.50 21.15 -52.34
N ASN A 5 -1.85 22.30 -52.14
CA ASN A 5 -0.47 22.34 -51.63
C ASN A 5 -0.37 22.01 -50.13
N THR A 6 -1.33 22.44 -49.30
CA THR A 6 -1.28 22.20 -47.85
C THR A 6 -1.49 20.73 -47.53
N THR A 7 -2.51 20.09 -48.12
CA THR A 7 -2.82 18.67 -47.90
C THR A 7 -1.70 17.75 -48.40
N GLN A 8 -1.03 18.11 -49.50
CA GLN A 8 0.12 17.37 -50.01
C GLN A 8 1.35 17.50 -49.08
N THR A 9 1.58 18.69 -48.52
CA THR A 9 2.68 18.95 -47.58
C THR A 9 2.49 18.17 -46.27
N ASP A 10 1.26 18.17 -45.74
CA ASP A 10 0.92 17.41 -44.53
C ASP A 10 1.10 15.91 -44.76
N ARG A 11 0.61 15.39 -45.89
CA ARG A 11 0.78 13.96 -46.26
C ARG A 11 2.25 13.57 -46.37
N LEU A 12 3.05 14.41 -47.02
CA LEU A 12 4.48 14.16 -47.20
C LEU A 12 5.20 14.12 -45.84
N GLY A 13 4.86 15.00 -44.91
CA GLY A 13 5.49 14.98 -43.59
C GLY A 13 5.14 13.75 -42.76
N VAL A 14 3.90 13.24 -42.83
CA VAL A 14 3.53 11.96 -42.20
C VAL A 14 4.37 10.81 -42.75
N GLN A 15 4.60 10.77 -44.07
CA GLN A 15 5.44 9.74 -44.70
C GLN A 15 6.92 9.85 -44.29
N ILE A 16 7.47 11.06 -44.21
CA ILE A 16 8.85 11.31 -43.75
C ILE A 16 9.01 10.81 -42.32
N VAL A 17 8.10 11.20 -41.42
CA VAL A 17 8.13 10.80 -40.01
C VAL A 17 7.99 9.29 -39.86
N GLY A 18 7.03 8.68 -40.56
CA GLY A 18 6.85 7.23 -40.57
C GLY A 18 8.10 6.47 -41.04
N THR A 19 8.77 6.97 -42.08
CA THR A 19 10.02 6.39 -42.59
C THR A 19 11.14 6.48 -41.55
N LEU A 20 11.39 7.67 -40.99
CA LEU A 20 12.45 7.88 -40.00
C LEU A 20 12.26 7.05 -38.73
N LEU A 21 11.02 6.93 -38.25
CA LEU A 21 10.68 6.13 -37.07
C LEU A 21 10.81 4.63 -37.35
N THR A 22 10.34 4.17 -38.51
CA THR A 22 10.50 2.76 -38.90
C THR A 22 11.97 2.38 -39.02
N GLN A 23 12.80 3.24 -39.65
CA GLN A 23 14.25 3.05 -39.74
C GLN A 23 14.94 3.07 -38.37
N SER A 24 14.38 3.80 -37.41
CA SER A 24 14.86 3.85 -36.03
C SER A 24 14.35 2.71 -35.16
N GLY A 25 13.65 1.71 -35.74
CA GLY A 25 13.19 0.51 -35.03
C GLY A 25 11.86 0.66 -34.28
N PHE A 26 11.05 1.68 -34.62
CA PHE A 26 9.72 1.87 -34.04
C PHE A 26 8.64 1.27 -34.95
N ILE A 27 7.58 0.74 -34.33
CA ILE A 27 6.34 0.43 -35.02
C ILE A 27 5.56 1.75 -35.17
N PHE A 28 5.33 2.18 -36.40
CA PHE A 28 4.55 3.38 -36.72
C PHE A 28 3.14 3.01 -37.17
N ARG A 29 2.13 3.65 -36.59
CA ARG A 29 0.71 3.44 -36.89
C ARG A 29 0.03 4.76 -37.22
N GLU A 30 -0.16 5.04 -38.50
CA GLU A 30 -0.90 6.20 -38.96
C GLU A 30 -2.39 6.10 -38.55
N GLN A 31 -3.00 7.22 -38.13
CA GLN A 31 -4.43 7.28 -37.84
C GLN A 31 -5.20 7.69 -39.10
N SER A 32 -6.19 6.89 -39.51
CA SER A 32 -6.98 7.13 -40.72
C SER A 32 -8.09 8.17 -40.56
N VAL A 33 -8.42 8.55 -39.33
CA VAL A 33 -9.42 9.57 -39.00
C VAL A 33 -8.74 10.66 -38.18
N ALA A 34 -8.71 11.88 -38.72
CA ALA A 34 -8.13 13.05 -38.05
C ALA A 34 -9.13 13.61 -37.03
N ASP A 35 -9.27 12.92 -35.90
CA ASP A 35 -10.07 13.39 -34.78
C ASP A 35 -9.15 13.88 -33.65
N PHE A 36 -9.37 15.12 -33.20
CA PHE A 36 -8.72 15.76 -32.04
C PHE A 36 -7.20 16.00 -32.14
N GLY A 37 -6.61 15.93 -33.33
CA GLY A 37 -5.23 16.34 -33.55
C GLY A 37 -4.20 15.34 -33.03
N VAL A 38 -4.40 14.05 -33.30
CA VAL A 38 -3.36 13.01 -33.26
C VAL A 38 -3.28 12.38 -34.65
N ASP A 39 -2.11 12.41 -35.27
CA ASP A 39 -1.90 11.94 -36.65
C ASP A 39 -1.36 10.51 -36.71
N ALA A 40 -0.64 10.07 -35.67
CA ALA A 40 -0.09 8.73 -35.60
C ALA A 40 0.18 8.27 -34.16
N HIS A 41 0.36 6.96 -34.00
CA HIS A 41 0.92 6.36 -32.79
C HIS A 41 2.25 5.68 -33.11
N ILE A 42 3.17 5.71 -32.14
CA ILE A 42 4.41 4.94 -32.18
C ILE A 42 4.53 4.01 -31.00
N GLU A 43 5.28 2.94 -31.21
CA GLU A 43 5.62 1.96 -30.20
C GLU A 43 7.04 1.48 -30.44
N TYR A 44 7.84 1.36 -29.38
CA TYR A 44 9.19 0.81 -29.48
C TYR A 44 9.16 -0.72 -29.33
N LEU A 45 10.14 -1.39 -29.92
CA LEU A 45 10.35 -2.83 -29.76
C LEU A 45 11.17 -3.14 -28.49
N ASP A 46 10.77 -4.16 -27.74
CA ASP A 46 11.53 -4.75 -26.64
C ASP A 46 12.05 -6.13 -27.06
N GLY A 47 13.30 -6.16 -27.53
CA GLY A 47 13.83 -7.30 -28.30
C GLY A 47 13.10 -7.41 -29.64
N GLU A 48 12.52 -8.57 -29.92
CA GLU A 48 11.70 -8.82 -31.12
C GLU A 48 10.20 -8.54 -30.89
N ASN A 49 9.79 -8.18 -29.67
CA ASN A 49 8.39 -8.01 -29.29
C ASN A 49 7.97 -6.54 -29.30
N ALA A 50 6.70 -6.29 -29.63
CA ALA A 50 6.05 -5.00 -29.43
C ALA A 50 5.92 -4.71 -27.91
N SER A 51 6.31 -3.52 -27.44
CA SER A 51 6.41 -3.21 -26.01
C SER A 51 5.07 -2.98 -25.29
N GLY A 52 3.97 -2.82 -26.01
CA GLY A 52 2.66 -2.39 -25.50
C GLY A 52 2.62 -0.92 -25.03
N LYS A 53 3.70 -0.16 -25.23
CA LYS A 53 3.88 1.21 -24.72
C LYS A 53 3.80 2.22 -25.84
N LEU A 54 2.60 2.76 -26.06
CA LEU A 54 2.31 3.67 -27.17
C LEU A 54 2.51 5.13 -26.79
N ILE A 55 2.84 5.94 -27.80
CA ILE A 55 2.97 7.40 -27.73
C ILE A 55 2.18 7.99 -28.91
N ALA A 56 1.41 9.04 -28.64
CA ALA A 56 0.66 9.77 -29.65
C ALA A 56 1.53 10.87 -30.29
N LEU A 57 1.39 11.03 -31.60
CA LEU A 57 2.13 12.01 -32.40
C LEU A 57 1.16 13.00 -33.05
N GLN A 58 1.51 14.28 -32.96
CA GLN A 58 0.90 15.35 -33.72
C GLN A 58 1.98 15.95 -34.63
N ILE A 59 1.80 15.80 -35.95
CA ILE A 59 2.79 16.03 -37.00
C ILE A 59 2.42 17.30 -37.75
N LYS A 60 3.33 18.28 -37.74
CA LYS A 60 3.17 19.58 -38.40
C LYS A 60 4.27 19.79 -39.43
N SER A 61 3.85 19.93 -40.69
CA SER A 61 4.75 19.86 -41.85
C SER A 61 4.83 21.19 -42.58
N GLY A 62 6.04 21.55 -43.03
CA GLY A 62 6.30 22.71 -43.89
C GLY A 62 7.01 23.88 -43.19
N LEU A 63 7.64 24.74 -44.02
CA LEU A 63 8.52 25.83 -43.58
C LEU A 63 7.85 26.87 -42.67
N SER A 64 6.52 26.97 -42.67
CA SER A 64 5.79 27.89 -41.78
C SER A 64 6.04 27.63 -40.30
N TRP A 65 6.30 26.38 -39.91
CA TRP A 65 6.55 25.98 -38.53
C TRP A 65 7.97 26.34 -38.04
N PHE A 66 8.84 26.77 -38.94
CA PHE A 66 10.23 27.14 -38.67
C PHE A 66 10.48 28.65 -38.71
N LYS A 67 9.42 29.47 -38.84
CA LYS A 67 9.53 30.94 -38.96
C LYS A 67 9.99 31.63 -37.68
N GLU A 68 9.60 31.11 -36.51
CA GLU A 68 9.96 31.66 -35.20
C GLU A 68 11.09 30.78 -34.62
N GLU A 69 12.31 31.09 -35.05
CA GLU A 69 13.53 30.39 -34.65
C GLU A 69 14.22 31.10 -33.48
N LEU A 70 14.63 30.32 -32.48
CA LEU A 70 15.49 30.73 -31.37
C LEU A 70 16.87 30.08 -31.55
N ASP A 71 17.87 30.52 -30.78
CA ASP A 71 19.21 29.94 -30.81
C ASP A 71 19.19 28.41 -30.62
N ASN A 72 18.33 27.93 -29.70
CA ASN A 72 18.27 26.53 -29.29
C ASN A 72 17.07 25.72 -29.83
N GLY A 73 16.13 26.33 -30.57
CA GLY A 73 14.89 25.64 -30.94
C GLY A 73 13.97 26.43 -31.86
N PHE A 74 12.80 25.86 -32.14
CA PHE A 74 11.71 26.46 -32.90
C PHE A 74 10.49 26.63 -32.01
N VAL A 75 9.77 27.75 -32.14
CA VAL A 75 8.57 28.01 -31.34
C VAL A 75 7.34 27.43 -32.03
N PHE A 76 6.75 26.41 -31.41
CA PHE A 76 5.42 25.94 -31.76
C PHE A 76 4.35 26.73 -30.98
N ARG A 77 3.27 27.13 -31.65
CA ARG A 77 2.13 27.82 -31.05
C ARG A 77 0.86 27.02 -31.32
N GLY A 78 0.12 26.74 -30.26
CA GLY A 78 -1.16 26.04 -30.32
C GLY A 78 -2.30 26.84 -29.68
N ASP A 79 -3.53 26.45 -29.99
CA ASP A 79 -4.72 26.98 -29.32
C ASP A 79 -5.00 26.26 -27.99
N ALA A 80 -5.77 26.91 -27.11
CA ALA A 80 -6.07 26.36 -25.78
C ALA A 80 -6.90 25.07 -25.82
N LYS A 81 -7.68 24.82 -26.88
CA LYS A 81 -8.57 23.64 -26.97
C LYS A 81 -7.76 22.35 -27.14
N HIS A 82 -6.72 22.37 -27.95
CA HIS A 82 -5.87 21.19 -28.16
C HIS A 82 -4.94 20.92 -26.98
N LEU A 83 -4.56 21.94 -26.21
CA LEU A 83 -3.63 21.76 -25.09
C LEU A 83 -4.19 20.88 -23.98
N ASP A 84 -5.44 21.14 -23.57
CA ASP A 84 -6.09 20.35 -22.52
C ASP A 84 -6.25 18.89 -22.94
N TYR A 85 -6.66 18.66 -24.18
CA TYR A 85 -6.74 17.33 -24.77
C TYR A 85 -5.39 16.61 -24.76
N TRP A 86 -4.29 17.27 -25.14
CA TRP A 86 -2.96 16.66 -25.17
C TRP A 86 -2.36 16.43 -23.79
N LEU A 87 -2.57 17.34 -22.83
CA LEU A 87 -2.08 17.18 -21.47
C LEU A 87 -2.81 16.05 -20.71
N ASN A 88 -4.08 15.83 -21.02
CA ASN A 88 -4.92 14.80 -20.41
C ASN A 88 -5.05 13.52 -21.25
N HIS A 89 -4.32 13.41 -22.36
CA HIS A 89 -4.37 12.22 -23.21
C HIS A 89 -3.86 10.99 -22.47
N SER A 90 -4.48 9.83 -22.68
CA SER A 90 -4.08 8.55 -22.07
C SER A 90 -2.68 8.05 -22.50
N LEU A 91 -2.09 8.68 -23.51
CA LEU A 91 -0.77 8.40 -24.05
C LEU A 91 0.03 9.70 -23.99
N PRO A 92 1.35 9.66 -23.72
CA PRO A 92 2.20 10.83 -23.92
C PRO A 92 2.06 11.36 -25.35
N VAL A 93 1.91 12.68 -25.52
CA VAL A 93 1.77 13.33 -26.83
C VAL A 93 3.07 14.05 -27.20
N LEU A 94 3.57 13.81 -28.42
CA LEU A 94 4.69 14.54 -29.00
C LEU A 94 4.22 15.47 -30.12
N ILE A 95 4.77 16.68 -30.15
CA ILE A 95 4.72 17.55 -31.33
C ILE A 95 5.94 17.27 -32.19
N ILE A 96 5.70 16.98 -33.46
CA ILE A 96 6.73 16.74 -34.48
C ILE A 96 6.68 17.86 -35.52
N LEU A 97 7.77 18.60 -35.68
CA LEU A 97 7.92 19.59 -36.75
C LEU A 97 8.76 19.00 -37.89
N VAL A 98 8.23 19.04 -39.11
CA VAL A 98 8.87 18.42 -40.28
C VAL A 98 9.21 19.48 -41.33
N ASP A 99 10.50 19.59 -41.64
CA ASP A 99 10.96 20.29 -42.84
C ASP A 99 10.98 19.31 -44.01
N THR A 100 10.03 19.46 -44.92
CA THR A 100 9.84 18.58 -46.08
C THR A 100 10.91 18.76 -47.16
N HIS A 101 11.68 19.86 -47.14
CA HIS A 101 12.76 20.06 -48.11
C HIS A 101 14.03 19.30 -47.73
N THR A 102 14.37 19.33 -46.44
CA THR A 102 15.56 18.65 -45.90
C THR A 102 15.25 17.25 -45.37
N SER A 103 13.97 16.86 -45.30
CA SER A 103 13.51 15.63 -44.64
C SER A 103 13.96 15.52 -43.18
N THR A 104 14.11 16.67 -42.51
CA THR A 104 14.50 16.71 -41.09
C THR A 104 13.27 16.87 -40.21
N SER A 105 13.19 16.06 -39.15
CA SER A 105 12.11 16.13 -38.16
C SER A 105 12.65 16.39 -36.75
N TYR A 106 12.03 17.35 -36.08
CA TYR A 106 12.32 17.74 -34.70
C TYR A 106 11.12 17.43 -33.81
N TRP A 107 11.35 17.08 -32.56
CA TRP A 107 10.27 16.66 -31.68
C TRP A 107 10.39 17.24 -30.27
N GLN A 108 9.24 17.37 -29.60
CA GLN A 108 9.17 17.70 -28.17
C GLN A 108 7.91 17.14 -27.53
N ALA A 109 8.03 16.68 -26.28
CA ALA A 109 6.89 16.20 -25.50
C ALA A 109 6.03 17.35 -24.95
N VAL A 110 4.71 17.23 -25.10
CA VAL A 110 3.73 18.13 -24.49
C VAL A 110 3.59 17.74 -23.02
N THR A 111 4.14 18.56 -22.13
CA THR A 111 4.05 18.36 -20.68
C THR A 111 3.84 19.71 -19.99
N PRO A 112 3.30 19.74 -18.76
CA PRO A 112 3.14 20.99 -18.02
C PRO A 112 4.45 21.78 -17.85
N ALA A 113 5.60 21.09 -17.84
CA ALA A 113 6.92 21.71 -17.70
C ALA A 113 7.43 22.39 -18.97
N ASN A 114 7.00 21.93 -20.16
CA ASN A 114 7.48 22.42 -21.45
C ASN A 114 6.54 23.43 -22.11
N VAL A 115 5.32 23.58 -21.58
CA VAL A 115 4.28 24.46 -22.12
C VAL A 115 4.30 25.80 -21.40
N ILE A 116 4.26 26.88 -22.17
CA ILE A 116 4.19 28.24 -21.67
C ILE A 116 2.87 28.86 -22.11
N SER A 117 1.97 29.11 -21.16
CA SER A 117 0.72 29.82 -21.41
C SER A 117 0.96 31.27 -21.83
N THR A 118 0.15 31.78 -22.74
CA THR A 118 0.14 33.18 -23.18
C THR A 118 -1.29 33.73 -23.09
N PRO A 119 -1.51 35.05 -23.12
CA PRO A 119 -2.85 35.63 -22.95
C PRO A 119 -3.91 35.16 -23.97
N LYS A 120 -3.50 34.67 -25.14
CA LYS A 120 -4.41 34.25 -26.24
C LYS A 120 -4.24 32.78 -26.68
N ALA A 121 -3.22 32.09 -26.21
CA ALA A 121 -2.75 30.81 -26.76
C ALA A 121 -1.73 30.16 -25.80
N TRP A 122 -0.98 29.17 -26.28
CA TRP A 122 0.22 28.68 -25.60
C TRP A 122 1.36 28.47 -26.60
N LYS A 123 2.57 28.35 -26.07
CA LYS A 123 3.76 28.03 -26.87
C LYS A 123 4.61 26.94 -26.23
N LEU A 124 5.38 26.27 -27.06
CA LEU A 124 6.34 25.23 -26.69
C LEU A 124 7.56 25.36 -27.59
N VAL A 125 8.75 25.22 -27.02
CA VAL A 125 10.01 25.24 -27.78
C VAL A 125 10.36 23.81 -28.17
N VAL A 126 10.50 23.56 -29.47
CA VAL A 126 10.97 22.31 -30.06
C VAL A 126 12.49 22.40 -30.26
N PRO A 127 13.32 21.68 -29.49
CA PRO A 127 14.78 21.89 -29.53
C PRO A 127 15.44 21.41 -30.82
N LYS A 128 16.41 22.16 -31.34
CA LYS A 128 17.17 21.77 -32.56
C LYS A 128 18.00 20.50 -32.37
N CYS A 129 18.41 20.21 -31.14
CA CYS A 129 19.16 18.99 -30.79
C CYS A 129 18.28 17.74 -30.72
N GLN A 130 16.95 17.90 -30.69
CA GLN A 130 15.99 16.83 -30.45
C GLN A 130 15.35 16.38 -31.77
N ARG A 131 16.14 15.66 -32.58
CA ARG A 131 15.75 15.12 -33.90
C ARG A 131 15.24 13.69 -33.79
N ILE A 132 14.42 13.27 -34.76
CA ILE A 132 14.06 11.84 -34.90
C ILE A 132 15.30 11.08 -35.38
N ASN A 133 15.82 10.20 -34.54
CA ASN A 133 16.91 9.28 -34.82
C ASN A 133 16.89 8.13 -33.79
N ALA A 134 17.77 7.14 -33.94
CA ALA A 134 17.85 5.99 -33.05
C ALA A 134 18.07 6.34 -31.56
N GLY A 135 18.70 7.48 -31.25
CA GLY A 135 18.94 7.94 -29.87
C GLY A 135 17.68 8.33 -29.10
N MET A 136 16.58 8.65 -29.82
CA MET A 136 15.28 9.01 -29.25
C MET A 136 14.68 7.91 -28.36
N ILE A 137 15.08 6.64 -28.55
CA ILE A 137 14.49 5.49 -27.83
C ILE A 137 14.57 5.60 -26.31
N TYR A 138 15.66 6.14 -25.76
CA TYR A 138 15.82 6.27 -24.30
C TYR A 138 14.92 7.36 -23.73
N ASP A 139 14.75 8.46 -24.45
CA ASP A 139 13.83 9.53 -24.06
C ASP A 139 12.38 9.03 -24.07
N LEU A 140 12.00 8.24 -25.08
CA LEU A 140 10.67 7.66 -25.17
C LEU A 140 10.40 6.63 -24.07
N LYS A 141 11.37 5.74 -23.78
CA LYS A 141 11.26 4.80 -22.65
C LYS A 141 11.00 5.57 -21.35
N LYS A 142 11.69 6.70 -21.13
CA LYS A 142 11.50 7.56 -19.97
C LYS A 142 10.15 8.29 -19.98
N LEU A 143 9.66 8.72 -21.14
CA LEU A 143 8.37 9.38 -21.27
C LEU A 143 7.21 8.44 -20.96
N VAL A 144 7.23 7.21 -21.47
CA VAL A 144 6.18 6.23 -21.15
C VAL A 144 6.33 5.68 -19.72
N SER A 145 7.56 5.61 -19.17
CA SER A 145 7.74 5.23 -17.76
C SER A 145 7.31 6.33 -16.77
N LYS A 146 7.17 7.58 -17.22
CA LYS A 146 6.65 8.70 -16.41
C LYS A 146 5.13 8.71 -16.28
N VAL A 147 4.41 7.89 -17.04
CA VAL A 147 3.02 7.56 -16.70
C VAL A 147 3.10 6.71 -15.44
N TYR A 148 3.00 7.35 -14.28
CA TYR A 148 2.93 6.66 -13.01
C TYR A 148 1.68 5.79 -13.05
N VAL A 149 1.87 4.49 -13.24
CA VAL A 149 0.83 3.50 -12.97
C VAL A 149 0.88 3.29 -11.47
N PRO A 150 -0.06 3.84 -10.68
CA PRO A 150 -0.09 3.59 -9.25
C PRO A 150 -0.05 2.09 -9.01
N LYS A 151 0.80 1.65 -8.06
CA LYS A 151 0.80 0.25 -7.64
C LYS A 151 -0.63 -0.12 -7.27
N ARG A 152 -1.08 -1.30 -7.73
CA ARG A 152 -2.44 -1.80 -7.41
C ARG A 152 -2.59 -2.13 -5.93
N TYR A 153 -1.49 -2.41 -5.25
CA TYR A 153 -1.47 -2.83 -3.86
C TYR A 153 -0.18 -2.37 -3.15
N THR A 154 -0.21 -2.49 -1.82
CA THR A 154 0.91 -2.26 -0.91
C THR A 154 1.05 -3.48 0.01
N VAL A 155 2.28 -3.98 0.17
CA VAL A 155 2.57 -5.02 1.19
C VAL A 155 2.69 -4.32 2.54
N SER A 156 1.74 -4.55 3.44
CA SER A 156 1.72 -3.92 4.76
C SER A 156 2.59 -4.66 5.78
N SER A 157 2.67 -5.99 5.68
CA SER A 157 3.59 -6.79 6.49
C SER A 157 4.11 -8.01 5.72
N VAL A 158 5.31 -8.45 6.10
CA VAL A 158 5.92 -9.72 5.68
C VAL A 158 6.42 -10.43 6.93
N ASP A 159 5.80 -11.55 7.26
CA ASP A 159 6.14 -12.36 8.42
C ASP A 159 6.89 -13.63 7.97
N ASP A 160 8.13 -13.79 8.43
CA ASP A 160 8.90 -15.04 8.27
C ASP A 160 8.44 -16.04 9.34
N VAL A 161 7.61 -17.00 8.93
CA VAL A 161 7.08 -18.09 9.78
C VAL A 161 7.77 -19.43 9.47
N SER A 162 8.99 -19.38 8.94
CA SER A 162 9.80 -20.55 8.59
C SER A 162 10.15 -21.38 9.82
N HIS A 163 10.39 -22.67 9.61
CA HIS A 163 11.02 -23.55 10.59
C HIS A 163 12.11 -24.39 9.91
N GLY A 164 12.82 -25.25 10.65
CA GLY A 164 14.00 -25.98 10.15
C GLY A 164 13.76 -26.99 9.02
N LYS A 165 12.52 -27.10 8.51
CA LYS A 165 12.19 -27.97 7.36
C LYS A 165 11.49 -27.24 6.22
N ALA A 166 11.06 -26.00 6.41
CA ALA A 166 10.43 -25.22 5.36
C ALA A 166 10.62 -23.71 5.55
N LYS A 167 11.01 -23.01 4.48
CA LYS A 167 10.93 -21.55 4.33
C LYS A 167 9.50 -21.14 4.03
N ARG A 168 8.91 -20.26 4.85
CA ARG A 168 7.49 -19.91 4.80
C ARG A 168 7.26 -18.43 5.08
N TYR A 169 6.38 -17.81 4.29
CA TYR A 169 5.99 -16.42 4.48
C TYR A 169 4.47 -16.25 4.62
N SER A 170 4.08 -15.32 5.49
CA SER A 170 2.72 -14.81 5.59
C SER A 170 2.75 -13.31 5.32
N LEU A 171 1.96 -12.85 4.36
CA LEU A 171 1.94 -11.44 3.96
C LEU A 171 0.54 -10.86 4.12
N LYS A 172 0.51 -9.59 4.52
CA LYS A 172 -0.70 -8.77 4.48
C LYS A 172 -0.58 -7.76 3.34
N ILE A 173 -1.64 -7.70 2.53
CA ILE A 173 -1.68 -6.88 1.32
C ILE A 173 -2.87 -5.93 1.41
N ILE A 174 -2.62 -4.64 1.23
CA ILE A 174 -3.66 -3.60 1.16
C ILE A 174 -3.84 -3.18 -0.29
N LEU A 175 -5.08 -3.15 -0.77
CA LEU A 175 -5.39 -2.66 -2.11
C LEU A 175 -5.35 -1.12 -2.12
N ASN A 176 -4.76 -0.53 -3.17
CA ASN A 176 -4.64 0.92 -3.29
C ASN A 176 -5.84 1.57 -4.02
N ARG A 177 -6.77 0.76 -4.52
CA ARG A 177 -8.03 1.15 -5.16
C ARG A 177 -9.00 -0.04 -5.15
N GLU A 178 -10.27 0.23 -5.46
CA GLU A 178 -11.23 -0.82 -5.75
C GLU A 178 -10.80 -1.63 -6.97
N LEU A 179 -10.74 -2.95 -6.81
CA LEU A 179 -10.34 -3.90 -7.85
C LEU A 179 -11.44 -4.93 -8.05
N THR A 180 -11.61 -5.37 -9.30
CA THR A 180 -12.46 -6.52 -9.62
C THR A 180 -11.86 -7.81 -9.07
N GLN A 181 -12.68 -8.87 -8.97
CA GLN A 181 -12.25 -10.19 -8.53
C GLN A 181 -11.05 -10.71 -9.35
N THR A 182 -11.08 -10.53 -10.67
CA THR A 182 -9.99 -10.92 -11.57
C THR A 182 -8.71 -10.13 -11.31
N GLU A 183 -8.80 -8.81 -11.13
CA GLU A 183 -7.63 -7.98 -10.81
C GLU A 183 -7.03 -8.34 -9.45
N ILE A 184 -7.85 -8.73 -8.46
CA ILE A 184 -7.38 -9.23 -7.16
C ILE A 184 -6.63 -10.56 -7.33
N ILE A 185 -7.13 -11.47 -8.18
CA ILE A 185 -6.43 -12.72 -8.50
C ILE A 185 -5.07 -12.44 -9.14
N ASP A 186 -4.98 -11.44 -10.03
CA ASP A 186 -3.69 -11.02 -10.60
C ASP A 186 -2.73 -10.48 -9.53
N VAL A 187 -3.23 -9.67 -8.59
CA VAL A 187 -2.46 -9.18 -7.44
C VAL A 187 -1.95 -10.36 -6.60
N VAL A 188 -2.80 -11.33 -6.29
CA VAL A 188 -2.43 -12.54 -5.56
C VAL A 188 -1.31 -13.30 -6.28
N LYS A 189 -1.43 -13.51 -7.60
CA LYS A 189 -0.41 -14.20 -8.40
C LYS A 189 0.93 -13.48 -8.38
N ILE A 190 0.92 -12.16 -8.62
CA ILE A 190 2.12 -11.33 -8.63
C ILE A 190 2.78 -11.35 -7.24
N ALA A 191 2.02 -11.06 -6.19
CA ALA A 191 2.53 -11.00 -4.83
C ALA A 191 3.04 -12.36 -4.33
N THR A 192 2.42 -13.47 -4.74
CA THR A 192 2.89 -14.82 -4.42
C THR A 192 4.28 -15.06 -5.01
N ARG A 193 4.52 -14.66 -6.27
CA ARG A 193 5.83 -14.82 -6.93
C ARG A 193 6.90 -13.90 -6.35
N GLU A 194 6.52 -12.68 -5.95
CA GLU A 194 7.42 -11.78 -5.22
C GLU A 194 7.79 -12.38 -3.85
N ALA A 195 6.82 -12.91 -3.11
CA ALA A 195 7.03 -13.56 -1.82
C ALA A 195 7.85 -14.85 -1.92
N GLU A 196 7.63 -15.67 -2.95
CA GLU A 196 8.44 -16.87 -3.26
C GLU A 196 9.94 -16.53 -3.35
N ASN A 197 10.27 -15.37 -3.93
CA ASN A 197 11.65 -14.93 -4.13
C ASN A 197 12.12 -13.91 -3.07
N CYS A 198 11.39 -13.77 -1.96
CA CYS A 198 11.73 -12.83 -0.90
C CYS A 198 12.92 -13.31 -0.04
N GLU A 199 13.86 -12.40 0.25
CA GLU A 199 15.05 -12.64 1.08
C GLU A 199 14.97 -12.00 2.49
N TYR A 200 13.75 -11.75 2.96
CA TYR A 200 13.53 -11.33 4.34
C TYR A 200 13.69 -12.51 5.32
N HIS A 201 14.32 -12.28 6.47
CA HIS A 201 14.51 -13.32 7.49
C HIS A 201 14.32 -12.71 8.88
N ARG A 202 13.54 -13.38 9.75
CA ARG A 202 13.25 -12.88 11.11
C ARG A 202 14.48 -12.88 12.04
N SER A 203 15.50 -13.69 11.75
CA SER A 203 16.73 -13.76 12.55
C SER A 203 17.93 -14.24 11.74
N ASP A 204 19.13 -14.10 12.30
CA ASP A 204 20.36 -14.61 11.68
C ASP A 204 20.35 -16.15 11.56
N ILE A 205 19.66 -16.84 12.47
CA ILE A 205 19.50 -18.30 12.42
C ILE A 205 18.65 -18.70 11.20
N THR A 206 17.51 -18.05 10.99
CA THR A 206 16.67 -18.37 9.81
C THR A 206 17.36 -17.96 8.52
N ARG A 207 18.08 -16.84 8.52
CA ARG A 207 18.91 -16.40 7.39
C ARG A 207 20.00 -17.42 7.03
N ALA A 208 20.78 -17.86 8.01
CA ALA A 208 21.85 -18.83 7.78
C ALA A 208 21.34 -20.13 7.15
N HIS A 209 20.11 -20.53 7.48
CA HIS A 209 19.50 -21.74 6.97
C HIS A 209 18.81 -21.58 5.61
N TRP A 210 18.16 -20.43 5.36
CA TRP A 210 17.22 -20.25 4.23
C TRP A 210 17.60 -19.18 3.19
N ARG A 211 18.75 -18.53 3.34
CA ARG A 211 19.22 -17.52 2.38
C ARG A 211 19.41 -18.14 0.98
N ASN A 212 19.00 -17.41 -0.05
CA ASN A 212 19.04 -17.83 -1.47
C ASN A 212 18.21 -19.09 -1.78
N ILE A 213 17.34 -19.53 -0.87
CA ILE A 213 16.39 -20.62 -1.11
C ILE A 213 15.02 -19.99 -1.32
N PRO A 214 14.30 -20.26 -2.43
CA PRO A 214 12.93 -19.78 -2.59
C PRO A 214 12.00 -20.27 -1.47
N ALA A 215 10.95 -19.52 -1.16
CA ALA A 215 9.96 -19.94 -0.19
C ALA A 215 9.27 -21.23 -0.65
N HIS A 216 8.93 -22.10 0.29
CA HIS A 216 8.14 -23.31 0.02
C HIS A 216 6.65 -23.09 0.26
N VAL A 217 6.29 -22.12 1.10
CA VAL A 217 4.91 -21.80 1.44
C VAL A 217 4.72 -20.29 1.48
N VAL A 218 3.64 -19.83 0.85
CA VAL A 218 3.21 -18.43 0.92
C VAL A 218 1.72 -18.38 1.26
N TRP A 219 1.39 -17.59 2.27
CA TRP A 219 0.02 -17.17 2.57
C TRP A 219 -0.12 -15.67 2.36
N LEU A 220 -1.20 -15.26 1.70
CA LEU A 220 -1.54 -13.84 1.55
C LEU A 220 -2.91 -13.56 2.16
N PHE A 221 -3.04 -12.42 2.83
CA PHE A 221 -4.31 -11.86 3.30
C PHE A 221 -4.54 -10.54 2.58
N ILE A 222 -5.61 -10.45 1.80
CA ILE A 222 -5.91 -9.30 0.94
C ILE A 222 -6.97 -8.43 1.62
N TYR A 223 -6.63 -7.18 1.90
CA TYR A 223 -7.47 -6.21 2.57
C TYR A 223 -7.83 -5.08 1.61
N PRO A 224 -9.12 -4.73 1.45
CA PRO A 224 -9.54 -3.61 0.59
C PRO A 224 -9.03 -2.25 1.05
N SER A 225 -8.76 -2.08 2.35
CA SER A 225 -8.27 -0.84 2.93
C SER A 225 -7.30 -1.09 4.08
N ALA A 226 -6.58 -0.05 4.52
CA ALA A 226 -5.76 -0.13 5.72
C ALA A 226 -6.60 -0.34 6.98
N GLU A 227 -7.83 0.18 7.01
CA GLU A 227 -8.76 -0.02 8.11
C GLU A 227 -9.21 -1.49 8.22
N ASP A 228 -9.47 -2.13 7.08
CA ASP A 228 -9.74 -3.57 7.03
C ASP A 228 -8.56 -4.40 7.53
N GLU A 229 -7.33 -4.03 7.18
CA GLU A 229 -6.12 -4.69 7.69
C GLU A 229 -6.04 -4.61 9.22
N ARG A 230 -6.27 -3.43 9.78
CA ARG A 230 -6.23 -3.22 11.24
C ARG A 230 -7.39 -3.90 11.97
N ASN A 231 -8.50 -4.13 11.30
CA ASN A 231 -9.64 -4.91 11.79
C ASN A 231 -9.52 -6.41 11.50
N ASN A 232 -8.44 -6.84 10.81
CA ASN A 232 -8.25 -8.20 10.33
C ASN A 232 -9.43 -8.73 9.48
N ASN A 233 -10.03 -7.84 8.67
CA ASN A 233 -11.19 -8.10 7.83
C ASN A 233 -10.78 -8.25 6.34
N TRP A 234 -10.13 -9.35 5.99
CA TRP A 234 -9.70 -9.58 4.60
C TRP A 234 -10.91 -9.90 3.69
N ILE A 235 -10.84 -9.46 2.43
CA ILE A 235 -11.83 -9.84 1.41
C ILE A 235 -11.58 -11.24 0.86
N CYS A 236 -10.29 -11.63 0.78
CA CYS A 236 -9.87 -12.99 0.47
C CYS A 236 -8.50 -13.28 1.07
N ARG A 237 -8.19 -14.57 1.14
CA ARG A 237 -6.86 -15.06 1.48
C ARG A 237 -6.42 -16.06 0.41
N SER A 238 -5.12 -16.22 0.25
CA SER A 238 -4.57 -17.22 -0.66
C SER A 238 -3.54 -18.10 0.02
N GLU A 239 -3.38 -19.29 -0.55
CA GLU A 239 -2.32 -20.23 -0.20
C GLU A 239 -1.60 -20.69 -1.47
N TRP A 240 -0.28 -20.87 -1.34
CA TRP A 240 0.56 -21.50 -2.35
C TRP A 240 1.58 -22.40 -1.66
N PHE A 241 1.68 -23.64 -2.11
CA PHE A 241 2.63 -24.62 -1.62
C PHE A 241 3.50 -25.10 -2.78
N SER A 242 4.82 -25.01 -2.61
CA SER A 242 5.77 -25.50 -3.60
C SER A 242 5.67 -27.01 -3.75
N GLU A 243 5.75 -27.51 -4.98
CA GLU A 243 5.84 -28.95 -5.27
C GLU A 243 7.10 -29.60 -4.66
N ARG A 244 8.10 -28.80 -4.29
CA ARG A 244 9.33 -29.26 -3.62
C ARG A 244 9.12 -29.57 -2.14
N LEU A 245 7.98 -29.18 -1.57
CA LEU A 245 7.69 -29.38 -0.17
C LEU A 245 7.35 -30.85 0.10
N PRO A 246 8.03 -31.53 1.05
CA PRO A 246 7.66 -32.89 1.44
C PRO A 246 6.21 -32.97 1.91
N VAL A 247 5.51 -34.06 1.57
CA VAL A 247 4.07 -34.23 1.87
C VAL A 247 3.77 -34.13 3.37
N ASP A 248 4.66 -34.63 4.22
CA ASP A 248 4.56 -34.54 5.68
C ASP A 248 4.80 -33.11 6.23
N MET A 249 5.29 -32.21 5.39
CA MET A 249 5.55 -30.81 5.70
C MET A 249 4.54 -29.85 5.05
N THR A 250 3.60 -30.37 4.25
CA THR A 250 2.54 -29.58 3.63
C THR A 250 1.54 -29.10 4.68
N PRO A 251 1.29 -27.78 4.78
CA PRO A 251 0.29 -27.26 5.70
C PRO A 251 -1.12 -27.75 5.37
N ILE A 252 -2.00 -27.69 6.37
CA ILE A 252 -3.43 -27.95 6.16
C ILE A 252 -4.00 -26.83 5.27
N SER A 253 -4.51 -27.22 4.11
CA SER A 253 -5.16 -26.31 3.17
C SER A 253 -6.39 -25.67 3.80
N HIS A 254 -6.53 -24.36 3.60
CA HIS A 254 -7.68 -23.60 4.06
C HIS A 254 -8.86 -23.67 3.07
N GLY A 255 -8.69 -24.36 1.95
CA GLY A 255 -9.67 -24.48 0.88
C GLY A 255 -9.51 -23.41 -0.21
N GLY A 256 -10.62 -23.09 -0.88
CA GLY A 256 -10.66 -22.12 -1.97
C GLY A 256 -10.48 -22.73 -3.37
N ASP A 257 -10.60 -21.87 -4.38
CA ASP A 257 -10.54 -22.23 -5.78
C ASP A 257 -9.12 -22.09 -6.34
N GLU A 258 -8.67 -23.06 -7.12
CA GLU A 258 -7.38 -23.01 -7.81
C GLU A 258 -7.44 -21.98 -8.96
N VAL A 259 -6.58 -20.96 -8.89
CA VAL A 259 -6.53 -19.85 -9.87
C VAL A 259 -5.34 -19.95 -10.82
N GLY A 260 -4.56 -21.03 -10.73
CA GLY A 260 -3.44 -21.36 -11.59
C GLY A 260 -2.07 -21.13 -10.93
N GLY A 261 -1.12 -21.99 -11.27
CA GLY A 261 0.24 -21.95 -10.70
C GLY A 261 0.36 -22.61 -9.32
N GLY A 262 -0.64 -23.42 -8.92
CA GLY A 262 -0.72 -24.06 -7.60
C GLY A 262 -1.20 -23.11 -6.51
N ILE A 263 -1.90 -22.05 -6.89
CA ILE A 263 -2.37 -20.99 -6.00
C ILE A 263 -3.87 -21.18 -5.81
N LYS A 264 -4.30 -21.27 -4.56
CA LYS A 264 -5.71 -21.30 -4.20
C LYS A 264 -6.14 -20.01 -3.54
N VAL A 265 -7.33 -19.54 -3.88
CA VAL A 265 -7.93 -18.32 -3.33
C VAL A 265 -9.25 -18.66 -2.64
N ASP A 266 -9.35 -18.27 -1.37
CA ASP A 266 -10.53 -18.43 -0.53
C ASP A 266 -11.18 -17.05 -0.28
N TRP A 267 -12.40 -16.87 -0.77
CA TRP A 267 -13.15 -15.61 -0.68
C TRP A 267 -13.96 -15.54 0.62
N CYS A 268 -13.81 -14.45 1.37
CA CYS A 268 -14.49 -14.27 2.65
C CYS A 268 -15.95 -13.85 2.42
N SER A 269 -16.88 -14.80 2.51
CA SER A 269 -18.32 -14.53 2.37
C SER A 269 -18.87 -13.57 3.43
N GLY A 270 -18.24 -13.53 4.62
CA GLY A 270 -18.59 -12.65 5.73
C GLY A 270 -17.95 -11.25 5.70
N TYR A 271 -17.17 -10.92 4.66
CA TYR A 271 -16.43 -9.65 4.57
C TYR A 271 -17.35 -8.44 4.71
N LEU A 272 -18.43 -8.38 3.92
CA LEU A 272 -19.35 -7.23 3.92
C LEU A 272 -20.09 -7.08 5.25
N THR A 273 -20.46 -8.20 5.89
CA THR A 273 -21.12 -8.19 7.20
C THR A 273 -20.18 -7.62 8.27
N SER A 274 -18.92 -8.06 8.26
CA SER A 274 -17.90 -7.60 9.22
C SER A 274 -17.52 -6.14 8.98
N ALA A 275 -17.35 -5.74 7.71
CA ALA A 275 -17.09 -4.35 7.33
C ALA A 275 -18.21 -3.42 7.82
N ARG A 276 -19.48 -3.81 7.59
CA ARG A 276 -20.63 -3.04 8.07
C ARG A 276 -20.68 -2.95 9.60
N TRP A 277 -20.45 -4.07 10.29
CA TRP A 277 -20.44 -4.08 11.76
C TRP A 277 -19.33 -3.18 12.31
N ASN A 278 -18.12 -3.23 11.73
CA ASN A 278 -17.02 -2.35 12.11
C ASN A 278 -17.40 -0.88 11.92
N ALA A 279 -18.00 -0.52 10.78
CA ALA A 279 -18.42 0.87 10.52
C ALA A 279 -19.52 1.35 11.50
N GLU A 280 -20.48 0.49 11.84
CA GLU A 280 -21.59 0.84 12.74
C GLU A 280 -21.18 0.91 14.23
N ASN A 281 -20.14 0.18 14.64
CA ASN A 281 -19.71 0.08 16.04
C ASN A 281 -18.42 0.85 16.37
N THR A 282 -17.78 1.45 15.36
CA THR A 282 -16.63 2.34 15.56
C THR A 282 -17.08 3.68 16.11
N ILE A 283 -16.56 4.05 17.27
CA ILE A 283 -16.85 5.33 17.91
C ILE A 283 -15.85 6.41 17.45
N SER A 284 -16.21 7.68 17.66
CA SER A 284 -15.32 8.80 17.30
C SER A 284 -14.02 8.79 18.12
N LYS A 285 -12.96 9.36 17.56
CA LYS A 285 -11.67 9.55 18.23
C LYS A 285 -11.81 10.24 19.57
N GLU A 286 -12.55 11.35 19.61
CA GLU A 286 -12.78 12.13 20.82
C GLU A 286 -13.43 11.29 21.92
N LYS A 287 -14.53 10.61 21.59
CA LYS A 287 -15.22 9.73 22.55
C LYS A 287 -14.30 8.62 23.03
N PHE A 288 -13.56 7.98 22.13
CA PHE A 288 -12.65 6.89 22.48
C PHE A 288 -11.56 7.36 23.45
N ILE A 289 -10.87 8.46 23.15
CA ILE A 289 -9.79 9.00 23.99
C ILE A 289 -10.32 9.38 25.37
N VAL A 290 -11.46 10.09 25.44
CA VAL A 290 -12.06 10.50 26.72
C VAL A 290 -12.39 9.30 27.61
N GLU A 291 -13.04 8.27 27.05
CA GLU A 291 -13.43 7.07 27.80
C GLU A 291 -12.21 6.29 28.31
N VAL A 292 -11.23 5.99 27.44
CA VAL A 292 -10.05 5.19 27.86
C VAL A 292 -9.20 5.94 28.90
N THR A 293 -9.00 7.25 28.72
CA THR A 293 -8.21 8.05 29.67
C THR A 293 -8.91 8.20 31.03
N ALA A 294 -10.23 8.37 31.04
CA ALA A 294 -11.02 8.38 32.28
C ALA A 294 -10.88 7.07 33.05
N LEU A 295 -10.94 5.92 32.36
CA LEU A 295 -10.77 4.60 33.00
C LEU A 295 -9.34 4.39 33.51
N VAL A 296 -8.32 4.83 32.76
CA VAL A 296 -6.93 4.78 33.23
C VAL A 296 -6.73 5.62 34.50
N TRP A 297 -7.24 6.85 34.54
CA TRP A 297 -7.13 7.72 35.73
C TRP A 297 -7.87 7.18 36.94
N ARG A 298 -8.97 6.46 36.76
CA ARG A 298 -9.66 5.73 37.85
C ARG A 298 -8.86 4.51 38.32
N THR A 299 -8.13 3.85 37.43
CA THR A 299 -7.38 2.61 37.73
C THR A 299 -6.12 2.86 38.55
N ILE A 300 -5.32 3.87 38.16
CA ILE A 300 -4.01 4.15 38.77
C ILE A 300 -4.05 4.25 40.30
N PRO A 301 -4.93 5.05 40.94
CA PRO A 301 -4.95 5.16 42.40
C PRO A 301 -5.29 3.83 43.10
N LEU A 302 -6.18 3.02 42.51
CA LEU A 302 -6.57 1.71 43.05
C LEU A 302 -5.40 0.71 43.00
N ILE A 303 -4.64 0.70 41.90
CA ILE A 303 -3.46 -0.16 41.78
C ILE A 303 -2.31 0.32 42.67
N ASN A 304 -2.15 1.63 42.86
CA ASN A 304 -1.19 2.16 43.82
C ASN A 304 -1.53 1.73 45.25
N GLU A 305 -2.79 1.79 45.66
CA GLU A 305 -3.24 1.29 46.96
C GLU A 305 -2.96 -0.22 47.10
N ALA A 306 -3.29 -1.02 46.09
CA ALA A 306 -2.99 -2.45 46.07
C ALA A 306 -1.47 -2.73 46.17
N ALA A 307 -0.64 -1.94 45.49
CA ALA A 307 0.82 -2.04 45.56
C ALA A 307 1.36 -1.69 46.95
N GLU A 308 0.80 -0.67 47.63
CA GLU A 308 1.15 -0.33 49.00
C GLU A 308 0.81 -1.45 49.98
N LEU A 309 -0.39 -2.04 49.86
CA LEU A 309 -0.79 -3.20 50.66
C LEU A 309 0.16 -4.37 50.44
N PHE A 310 0.51 -4.66 49.19
CA PHE A 310 1.44 -5.74 48.86
C PHE A 310 2.86 -5.48 49.41
N ASN A 311 3.34 -4.24 49.35
CA ASN A 311 4.64 -3.87 49.91
C ASN A 311 4.68 -4.00 51.44
N LYS A 312 3.60 -3.61 52.14
CA LYS A 312 3.48 -3.81 53.60
C LYS A 312 3.49 -5.29 53.96
N PHE A 313 2.76 -6.11 53.21
CA PHE A 313 2.78 -7.57 53.37
C PHE A 313 4.18 -8.16 53.16
N ASN A 314 4.84 -7.86 52.03
CA ASN A 314 6.19 -8.36 51.73
C ASN A 314 7.27 -7.89 52.72
N SER A 315 7.04 -6.74 53.37
CA SER A 315 7.94 -6.20 54.41
C SER A 315 7.62 -6.72 55.80
N ASN A 316 6.75 -7.74 55.93
CA ASN A 316 6.26 -8.31 57.19
C ASN A 316 5.58 -7.29 58.13
N GLN A 317 5.03 -6.20 57.57
CA GLN A 317 4.29 -5.17 58.32
C GLN A 317 2.78 -5.46 58.39
N MET A 318 2.31 -6.53 57.73
CA MET A 318 0.90 -6.88 57.59
C MET A 318 0.74 -8.40 57.48
N SER A 319 -0.31 -8.97 58.10
CA SER A 319 -0.62 -10.41 57.97
C SER A 319 -1.21 -10.74 56.59
N PHE A 320 -1.17 -12.01 56.20
CA PHE A 320 -1.81 -12.48 54.97
C PHE A 320 -3.31 -12.15 54.93
N GLU A 321 -4.04 -12.35 56.03
CA GLU A 321 -5.49 -12.08 56.11
C GLU A 321 -5.79 -10.60 55.96
N SER A 322 -4.96 -9.73 56.55
CA SER A 322 -5.11 -8.29 56.46
C SER A 322 -4.84 -7.79 55.03
N TRP A 323 -3.80 -8.35 54.39
CA TRP A 323 -3.50 -8.07 52.99
C TRP A 323 -4.63 -8.55 52.07
N HIS A 324 -5.06 -9.80 52.24
CA HIS A 324 -6.14 -10.40 51.47
C HIS A 324 -7.41 -9.56 51.54
N PHE A 325 -7.82 -9.18 52.75
CA PHE A 325 -9.01 -8.37 52.97
C PHE A 325 -8.90 -6.98 52.33
N GLY A 326 -7.71 -6.36 52.37
CA GLY A 326 -7.46 -5.10 51.67
C GLY A 326 -7.60 -5.23 50.15
N MET A 327 -6.98 -6.25 49.56
CA MET A 327 -7.05 -6.51 48.11
C MET A 327 -8.48 -6.85 47.66
N GLU A 328 -9.21 -7.64 48.45
CA GLU A 328 -10.62 -8.01 48.21
C GLU A 328 -11.53 -6.77 48.18
N LYS A 329 -11.27 -5.76 48.99
CA LYS A 329 -12.04 -4.49 48.98
C LYS A 329 -11.82 -3.67 47.72
N ILE A 330 -10.64 -3.73 47.12
CA ILE A 330 -10.30 -2.98 45.90
C ILE A 330 -10.89 -3.68 44.67
N TYR A 331 -10.96 -5.02 44.69
CA TYR A 331 -11.37 -5.83 43.54
C TYR A 331 -12.66 -5.36 42.84
N PRO A 332 -13.80 -5.09 43.52
CA PRO A 332 -15.05 -4.70 42.85
C PRO A 332 -14.92 -3.46 41.97
N PHE A 333 -14.09 -2.49 42.36
CA PHE A 333 -13.87 -1.27 41.59
C PHE A 333 -13.07 -1.53 40.32
N ILE A 334 -12.04 -2.38 40.40
CA ILE A 334 -11.25 -2.79 39.24
C ILE A 334 -12.06 -3.69 38.32
N ASP A 335 -12.92 -4.56 38.86
CA ASP A 335 -13.84 -5.41 38.10
C ASP A 335 -14.83 -4.57 37.29
N GLU A 336 -15.42 -3.54 37.90
CA GLU A 336 -16.28 -2.57 37.22
C GLU A 336 -15.53 -1.86 36.08
N ILE A 337 -14.32 -1.36 36.34
CA ILE A 337 -13.50 -0.67 35.34
C ILE A 337 -13.15 -1.59 34.17
N TYR A 338 -12.78 -2.84 34.44
CA TYR A 338 -12.48 -3.83 33.41
C TYR A 338 -13.69 -4.04 32.50
N HIS A 339 -14.87 -4.27 33.08
CA HIS A 339 -16.10 -4.45 32.31
C HIS A 339 -16.54 -3.18 31.57
N ALA A 340 -16.36 -2.00 32.14
CA ALA A 340 -16.59 -0.74 31.43
C ALA A 340 -15.64 -0.60 30.23
N GLY A 341 -14.36 -0.96 30.41
CA GLY A 341 -13.34 -0.93 29.38
C GLY A 341 -13.58 -1.87 28.19
N LEU A 342 -14.28 -2.99 28.41
CA LEU A 342 -14.74 -3.89 27.36
C LEU A 342 -15.90 -3.33 26.53
N ASN A 343 -16.64 -2.35 27.07
CA ASN A 343 -17.91 -1.86 26.50
C ASN A 343 -17.83 -0.43 25.92
N ILE A 344 -16.62 0.09 25.66
CA ILE A 344 -16.41 1.44 25.11
C ILE A 344 -16.92 1.56 23.65
N GLY A 345 -16.88 0.46 22.91
CA GLY A 345 -17.07 0.42 21.45
C GLY A 345 -15.75 0.21 20.70
N LEU A 346 -15.79 0.08 19.38
CA LEU A 346 -14.58 -0.15 18.59
C LEU A 346 -13.79 1.14 18.45
N SER A 347 -12.48 1.04 18.62
CA SER A 347 -11.57 2.16 18.41
C SER A 347 -11.48 2.52 16.92
N PRO A 348 -11.39 3.81 16.56
CA PRO A 348 -11.13 4.23 15.19
C PRO A 348 -9.75 3.76 14.71
N PHE A 349 -9.55 3.74 13.40
CA PHE A 349 -8.35 3.26 12.72
C PHE A 349 -7.03 3.76 13.35
N GLU A 350 -6.93 5.06 13.59
CA GLU A 350 -5.73 5.69 14.15
C GLU A 350 -5.46 5.32 15.62
N CYS A 351 -6.48 4.86 16.36
CA CYS A 351 -6.38 4.52 17.79
C CYS A 351 -6.23 3.02 18.06
N LYS A 352 -6.03 2.19 17.04
CA LYS A 352 -5.96 0.72 17.19
C LYS A 352 -4.84 0.25 18.12
N ASP A 353 -3.64 0.84 18.01
CA ASP A 353 -2.52 0.48 18.90
C ASP A 353 -2.78 0.95 20.34
N LEU A 354 -3.33 2.16 20.51
CA LEU A 354 -3.76 2.66 21.82
C LEU A 354 -4.81 1.74 22.45
N SER A 355 -5.79 1.29 21.67
CA SER A 355 -6.82 0.35 22.10
C SER A 355 -6.22 -0.96 22.58
N LEU A 356 -5.29 -1.54 21.82
CA LEU A 356 -4.58 -2.75 22.23
C LEU A 356 -3.84 -2.54 23.56
N LYS A 357 -3.11 -1.42 23.72
CA LYS A 357 -2.39 -1.13 24.97
C LYS A 357 -3.34 -0.89 26.15
N PHE A 358 -4.45 -0.21 25.92
CA PHE A 358 -5.49 -0.01 26.92
C PHE A 358 -6.11 -1.34 27.38
N GLN A 359 -6.43 -2.26 26.46
CA GLN A 359 -6.97 -3.57 26.80
C GLN A 359 -5.99 -4.40 27.64
N ILE A 360 -4.69 -4.37 27.30
CA ILE A 360 -3.64 -5.01 28.10
C ILE A 360 -3.53 -4.35 29.49
N PHE A 361 -3.61 -3.03 29.56
CA PHE A 361 -3.56 -2.27 30.82
C PHE A 361 -4.71 -2.66 31.77
N ILE A 362 -5.96 -2.64 31.32
CA ILE A 362 -7.10 -3.00 32.18
C ILE A 362 -7.08 -4.49 32.53
N ALA A 363 -6.64 -5.37 31.62
CA ALA A 363 -6.56 -6.80 31.90
C ALA A 363 -5.49 -7.12 32.96
N THR A 364 -4.31 -6.49 32.87
CA THR A 364 -3.25 -6.68 33.87
C THR A 364 -3.63 -6.06 35.22
N ALA A 365 -4.30 -4.90 35.25
CA ALA A 365 -4.87 -4.32 36.45
C ALA A 365 -5.89 -5.25 37.12
N HIS A 366 -6.80 -5.84 36.33
CA HIS A 366 -7.77 -6.83 36.82
C HIS A 366 -7.10 -8.09 37.38
N ASN A 367 -6.13 -8.63 36.63
CA ASN A 367 -5.42 -9.84 37.02
C ASN A 367 -4.59 -9.69 38.31
N ILE A 368 -4.20 -8.47 38.71
CA ILE A 368 -3.58 -8.22 40.02
C ILE A 368 -4.53 -8.61 41.16
N LEU A 369 -5.81 -8.24 41.04
CA LEU A 369 -6.80 -8.38 42.11
C LEU A 369 -7.71 -9.60 41.95
N MET A 370 -7.78 -10.20 40.77
CA MET A 370 -8.57 -11.40 40.48
C MET A 370 -8.34 -12.54 41.50
N PRO A 371 -7.12 -12.83 42.00
CA PRO A 371 -6.90 -13.85 43.03
C PRO A 371 -7.61 -13.60 44.38
N PHE A 372 -8.09 -12.38 44.63
CA PHE A 372 -8.80 -11.97 45.85
C PHE A 372 -10.31 -11.89 45.64
N SER A 373 -10.78 -12.33 44.48
CA SER A 373 -12.19 -12.55 44.18
C SER A 373 -12.60 -14.01 44.43
N LYS A 374 -13.88 -14.32 44.20
CA LYS A 374 -14.38 -15.70 44.18
C LYS A 374 -13.61 -16.61 43.22
N LEU A 375 -13.06 -16.06 42.13
CA LEU A 375 -12.29 -16.82 41.13
C LEU A 375 -10.96 -17.33 41.71
N GLY A 376 -10.42 -16.63 42.72
CA GLY A 376 -9.14 -16.95 43.36
C GLY A 376 -9.25 -17.71 44.68
N GLU A 377 -10.45 -18.16 45.08
CA GLU A 377 -10.66 -18.87 46.36
C GLU A 377 -9.80 -20.13 46.49
N ARG A 378 -9.51 -20.81 45.37
CA ARG A 378 -8.69 -22.03 45.34
C ARG A 378 -7.18 -21.76 45.34
N MET A 379 -6.76 -20.50 45.21
CA MET A 379 -5.35 -20.14 45.19
C MET A 379 -4.78 -20.05 46.59
N ASP A 380 -3.67 -20.72 46.83
CA ASP A 380 -2.91 -20.58 48.08
C ASP A 380 -2.15 -19.25 48.15
N GLU A 381 -1.62 -18.93 49.32
CA GLU A 381 -0.86 -17.70 49.56
C GLU A 381 0.31 -17.52 48.58
N LYS A 382 1.09 -18.58 48.32
CA LYS A 382 2.26 -18.50 47.43
C LYS A 382 1.83 -18.21 45.99
N GLN A 383 0.73 -18.82 45.55
CA GLN A 383 0.14 -18.58 44.24
C GLN A 383 -0.36 -17.14 44.11
N LYS A 384 -1.02 -16.60 45.14
CA LYS A 384 -1.47 -15.19 45.16
C LYS A 384 -0.29 -14.23 45.10
N VAL A 385 0.73 -14.43 45.92
CA VAL A 385 1.97 -13.62 45.92
C VAL A 385 2.67 -13.67 44.57
N SER A 386 2.82 -14.86 43.99
CA SER A 386 3.42 -15.04 42.68
C SER A 386 2.62 -14.29 41.61
N ASN A 387 1.30 -14.46 41.56
CA ASN A 387 0.47 -13.77 40.58
C ASN A 387 0.58 -12.24 40.70
N VAL A 388 0.42 -11.69 41.90
CA VAL A 388 0.52 -10.24 42.14
C VAL A 388 1.89 -9.71 41.70
N THR A 389 2.97 -10.43 42.02
CA THR A 389 4.33 -10.04 41.61
C THR A 389 4.46 -9.93 40.09
N HIS A 390 4.02 -10.94 39.33
CA HIS A 390 4.12 -10.94 37.87
C HIS A 390 3.20 -9.90 37.23
N GLN A 391 1.94 -9.83 37.67
CA GLN A 391 0.95 -8.91 37.11
C GLN A 391 1.27 -7.44 37.40
N MET A 392 1.88 -7.13 38.55
CA MET A 392 2.39 -5.79 38.83
C MET A 392 3.49 -5.35 37.85
N ASN A 393 4.35 -6.26 37.41
CA ASN A 393 5.36 -5.95 36.39
C ASN A 393 4.71 -5.74 35.01
N TYR A 394 3.81 -6.63 34.60
CA TYR A 394 3.07 -6.47 33.35
C TYR A 394 2.22 -5.20 33.32
N TYR A 395 1.60 -4.84 34.44
CA TYR A 395 0.84 -3.60 34.58
C TYR A 395 1.71 -2.36 34.35
N LYS A 396 2.92 -2.32 34.92
CA LYS A 396 3.85 -1.20 34.71
C LYS A 396 4.26 -1.06 33.25
N GLU A 397 4.58 -2.16 32.59
CA GLU A 397 4.90 -2.17 31.16
C GLU A 397 3.68 -1.75 30.32
N ALA A 398 2.48 -2.22 30.67
CA ALA A 398 1.24 -1.87 29.99
C ALA A 398 0.90 -0.39 30.12
N LEU A 399 1.07 0.21 31.31
CA LEU A 399 0.85 1.63 31.55
C LEU A 399 1.80 2.48 30.71
N LEU A 400 3.11 2.17 30.72
CA LEU A 400 4.09 2.87 29.87
C LEU A 400 3.76 2.74 28.38
N GLY A 401 3.33 1.55 27.95
CA GLY A 401 2.88 1.31 26.58
C GLY A 401 1.64 2.13 26.22
N PHE A 402 0.66 2.22 27.11
CA PHE A 402 -0.53 3.04 26.92
C PHE A 402 -0.17 4.53 26.81
N GLU A 403 0.64 5.06 27.72
CA GLU A 403 1.08 6.45 27.69
C GLU A 403 1.85 6.79 26.41
N PHE A 404 2.67 5.87 25.93
CA PHE A 404 3.41 6.04 24.67
C PHE A 404 2.48 6.11 23.46
N GLU A 405 1.53 5.18 23.34
CA GLU A 405 0.56 5.21 22.22
C GLU A 405 -0.41 6.39 22.32
N LEU A 406 -0.77 6.82 23.53
CA LEU A 406 -1.64 7.97 23.75
C LEU A 406 -1.02 9.25 23.17
N LYS A 407 0.29 9.45 23.36
CA LYS A 407 1.04 10.59 22.81
C LYS A 407 1.10 10.64 21.29
N LYS A 408 0.85 9.53 20.58
CA LYS A 408 0.83 9.52 19.11
C LYS A 408 -0.50 9.98 18.52
N VAL A 409 -1.57 9.90 19.32
CA VAL A 409 -2.95 10.17 18.86
C VAL A 409 -3.55 11.43 19.48
N GLN A 410 -2.96 11.96 20.55
CA GLN A 410 -3.20 13.33 21.05
C GLN A 410 -2.40 14.34 20.23
#